data_AF-A0A8E0IR70-F1
#
_entry.id   AF-A0A8E0IR70-F1
#
_cell.length_a   1.000
_cell.length_b   1.000
_cell.length_c   1.000
_cell.angle_alpha   90.00
_cell.angle_beta   90.00
_cell.angle_gamma   90.00
#
_symmetry.space_group_name_H-M   'P 1'
#
loop_
_entity.id
_entity.type
_entity.pdbx_description
1 polymer ?
#
loop_
_entity_poly.entity_id
_entity_poly.type
_entity_poly.pdbx_seq_one_letter_code
_entity_poly.pdbx_strand_id
1 'polypeptide(L)'
;ALSDQAIKQDILTVAAIYTPLAQIQTIGVEATVGDYLLLPDPRYPLPVVTRNGRLVGVMRPSLVGGKKPTVPIERLMQKDPQTVKPYLSVTAVGHTMQDNGLTAMPVVDDSWNLLGIVTRNAVFSSLTGIAHSRELSNTIADQVSAQLTAITPQPPYVGGYELKTVPAMTNSLGTMSFGVLAEAINGCTTRYLHDTGRRNVL
;
A
#
# COMPACT_ATOMS: atom_id res chain seq x y z
N ALA A 1 -3.56 -30.70 13.57
CA ALA A 1 -4.78 -30.07 13.01
C ALA A 1 -4.76 -28.54 13.21
N LEU A 2 -3.74 -27.86 12.69
CA LEU A 2 -3.56 -26.40 12.79
C LEU A 2 -3.09 -25.78 11.46
N SER A 3 -3.06 -26.56 10.38
CA SER A 3 -2.46 -26.15 9.10
C SER A 3 -3.45 -25.68 8.04
N ASP A 4 -4.76 -25.69 8.31
CA ASP A 4 -5.80 -25.41 7.30
C ASP A 4 -6.46 -24.03 7.40
N GLN A 5 -6.12 -23.20 8.40
CA GLN A 5 -6.79 -21.91 8.59
C GLN A 5 -6.01 -20.69 8.08
N ALA A 6 -4.78 -20.87 7.59
CA ALA A 6 -3.91 -19.74 7.26
C ALA A 6 -3.94 -19.31 5.78
N ILE A 7 -5.05 -19.45 5.04
CA ILE A 7 -5.16 -18.86 3.69
C ILE A 7 -6.61 -18.41 3.39
N LYS A 8 -7.15 -17.49 4.19
CA LYS A 8 -8.03 -16.45 3.63
C LYS A 8 -7.22 -15.17 3.63
N GLN A 9 -6.35 -15.02 2.63
CA GLN A 9 -5.73 -13.74 2.34
C GLN A 9 -6.85 -12.83 1.83
N ASP A 10 -7.29 -11.84 2.62
CA ASP A 10 -8.19 -10.81 2.13
C ASP A 10 -7.48 -10.09 0.97
N ILE A 11 -7.93 -10.36 -0.26
CA ILE A 11 -7.39 -9.73 -1.45
C ILE A 11 -7.77 -8.25 -1.38
N LEU A 12 -6.77 -7.38 -1.17
CA LEU A 12 -7.02 -5.96 -1.25
C LEU A 12 -7.44 -5.59 -2.68
N THR A 13 -8.63 -5.03 -2.82
CA THR A 13 -9.21 -4.65 -4.11
C THR A 13 -9.15 -3.15 -4.34
N VAL A 14 -9.29 -2.74 -5.60
CA VAL A 14 -9.39 -1.32 -5.99
C VAL A 14 -10.51 -0.62 -5.23
N ALA A 15 -11.62 -1.31 -4.97
CA ALA A 15 -12.78 -0.79 -4.24
C ALA A 15 -12.42 -0.14 -2.90
N ALA A 16 -11.39 -0.65 -2.22
CA ALA A 16 -10.95 -0.15 -0.92
C ALA A 16 -10.10 1.13 -1.00
N ILE A 17 -9.55 1.47 -2.17
CA ILE A 17 -8.48 2.48 -2.29
C ILE A 17 -8.74 3.58 -3.31
N TYR A 18 -9.76 3.44 -4.18
CA TYR A 18 -10.05 4.46 -5.18
C TYR A 18 -10.68 5.71 -4.54
N THR A 19 -10.42 6.87 -5.14
CA THR A 19 -11.06 8.14 -4.77
C THR A 19 -12.43 8.23 -5.44
N PRO A 20 -13.54 8.31 -4.68
CA PRO A 20 -14.90 8.32 -5.25
C PRO A 20 -15.18 9.50 -6.17
N LEU A 21 -16.12 9.32 -7.11
CA LEU A 21 -16.54 10.34 -8.09
C LEU A 21 -16.82 11.71 -7.44
N ALA A 22 -17.46 11.72 -6.26
CA ALA A 22 -17.81 12.94 -5.53
C ALA A 22 -16.60 13.77 -5.05
N GLN A 23 -15.39 13.19 -5.06
CA GLN A 23 -14.15 13.81 -4.58
C GLN A 23 -13.15 14.09 -5.72
N ILE A 24 -13.51 13.77 -6.96
CA ILE A 24 -12.64 13.99 -8.12
C ILE A 24 -13.25 15.04 -9.04
N GLN A 25 -12.37 15.67 -9.81
CA GLN A 25 -12.79 16.56 -10.89
C GLN A 25 -13.02 15.75 -12.16
N THR A 26 -14.05 16.11 -12.92
CA THR A 26 -14.39 15.52 -14.22
C THR A 26 -14.80 16.64 -15.16
N ILE A 27 -14.74 16.37 -16.46
CA ILE A 27 -15.23 17.30 -17.47
C ILE A 27 -16.23 16.63 -18.41
N GLY A 28 -17.24 17.37 -18.84
CA GLY A 28 -18.24 16.89 -19.79
C GLY A 28 -17.65 16.74 -21.20
N VAL A 29 -18.10 15.74 -21.95
CA VAL A 29 -17.68 15.53 -23.35
C VAL A 29 -18.03 16.71 -24.27
N GLU A 30 -19.12 17.42 -23.96
CA GLU A 30 -19.59 18.60 -24.71
C GLU A 30 -18.82 19.88 -24.38
N ALA A 31 -17.93 19.84 -23.38
CA ALA A 31 -17.17 21.01 -22.95
C ALA A 31 -16.08 21.39 -23.96
N THR A 32 -15.58 22.61 -23.81
CA THR A 32 -14.56 23.23 -24.66
C THR A 32 -13.23 23.37 -23.93
N VAL A 33 -12.17 23.67 -24.69
CA VAL A 33 -10.86 24.02 -24.11
C VAL A 33 -10.98 25.19 -23.13
N GLY A 34 -11.85 26.17 -23.39
CA GLY A 34 -12.10 27.27 -22.47
C GLY A 34 -12.60 26.78 -21.12
N ASP A 35 -13.55 25.85 -21.11
CA ASP A 35 -14.09 25.26 -19.88
C ASP A 35 -13.03 24.49 -19.09
N TYR A 36 -12.16 23.75 -19.79
CA TYR A 36 -11.02 23.06 -19.17
C TYR A 36 -10.07 24.05 -18.49
N LEU A 37 -9.76 25.17 -19.13
CA LEU A 37 -8.83 26.18 -18.61
C LEU A 37 -9.38 26.94 -17.39
N LEU A 38 -10.70 26.90 -17.16
CA LEU A 38 -11.34 27.46 -15.97
C LEU A 38 -11.27 26.52 -14.76
N LEU A 39 -10.95 25.24 -14.97
CA LEU A 39 -10.80 24.29 -13.87
C LEU A 39 -9.50 24.53 -13.09
N PRO A 40 -9.46 24.23 -11.79
CA PRO A 40 -8.23 24.17 -11.03
C PRO A 40 -7.24 23.18 -11.65
N ASP A 41 -5.94 23.44 -11.50
CA ASP A 41 -4.89 22.60 -12.11
C ASP A 41 -5.07 21.12 -11.68
N PRO A 42 -5.33 20.20 -12.63
CA PRO A 42 -5.71 18.86 -12.28
C PRO A 42 -4.51 18.02 -11.84
N ARG A 43 -4.63 17.38 -10.67
CA ARG A 43 -3.58 16.52 -10.09
C ARG A 43 -3.28 15.25 -10.90
N TYR A 44 -4.16 14.88 -11.82
CA TYR A 44 -4.09 13.69 -12.66
C TYR A 44 -4.91 13.94 -13.93
N PRO A 45 -4.76 13.13 -15.00
CA PRO A 45 -5.60 13.23 -16.19
C PRO A 45 -7.09 13.25 -15.83
N LEU A 46 -7.82 14.25 -16.33
CA LEU A 46 -9.23 14.46 -16.03
C LEU A 46 -10.09 13.46 -16.81
N PRO A 47 -10.93 12.67 -16.13
CA PRO A 47 -11.92 11.84 -16.81
C PRO A 47 -12.92 12.70 -17.58
N VAL A 48 -13.14 12.35 -18.85
CA VAL A 48 -14.17 12.94 -19.71
C VAL A 48 -15.40 12.05 -19.68
N VAL A 49 -16.52 12.60 -19.22
CA VAL A 49 -17.77 11.87 -19.03
C VAL A 49 -18.89 12.45 -19.88
N THR A 50 -19.81 11.60 -20.29
CA THR A 50 -21.08 12.00 -20.88
C THR A 50 -22.06 12.48 -19.81
N ARG A 51 -23.18 13.07 -20.23
CA ARG A 51 -24.25 13.52 -19.32
C ARG A 51 -24.84 12.40 -18.45
N ASN A 52 -24.81 11.15 -18.91
CA ASN A 52 -25.27 9.98 -18.16
C ASN A 52 -24.17 9.34 -17.28
N GLY A 53 -23.00 9.96 -17.14
CA GLY A 53 -21.92 9.49 -16.26
C GLY A 53 -21.00 8.42 -16.87
N ARG A 54 -21.19 8.07 -18.15
CA ARG A 54 -20.33 7.12 -18.85
C ARG A 54 -18.98 7.76 -19.18
N LEU A 55 -17.89 7.05 -18.89
CA LEU A 55 -16.55 7.47 -19.26
C LEU A 55 -16.33 7.28 -20.77
N VAL A 56 -15.86 8.33 -21.45
CA VAL A 56 -15.58 8.31 -22.90
C VAL A 56 -14.15 8.71 -23.25
N GLY A 57 -13.39 9.28 -22.30
CA GLY A 57 -12.02 9.69 -22.56
C GLY A 57 -11.30 10.20 -21.31
N VAL A 58 -10.06 10.60 -21.49
CA VAL A 58 -9.30 11.37 -20.51
C VAL A 58 -8.64 12.58 -21.16
N MET A 59 -8.62 13.69 -20.44
CA MET A 59 -7.92 14.91 -20.83
C MET A 59 -6.66 15.09 -20.00
N ARG A 60 -5.56 15.40 -20.70
CA ARG A 60 -4.27 15.74 -20.08
C ARG A 60 -3.95 17.21 -20.37
N PRO A 61 -3.22 17.89 -19.47
CA PRO A 61 -2.78 19.26 -19.72
C PRO A 61 -2.03 19.44 -21.05
N SER A 62 -1.25 18.44 -21.45
CA SER A 62 -0.48 18.44 -22.71
C SER A 62 -1.33 18.50 -23.99
N LEU A 63 -2.63 18.16 -23.92
CA LEU A 63 -3.53 18.17 -25.09
C LEU A 63 -4.12 19.55 -25.39
N VAL A 64 -3.98 20.49 -24.45
CA VAL A 64 -4.61 21.83 -24.51
C VAL A 64 -3.66 22.90 -25.05
N GLY A 65 -2.35 22.69 -24.94
CA GLY A 65 -1.33 23.68 -25.33
C GLY A 65 -1.52 24.24 -26.74
N GLY A 66 -1.64 25.57 -26.84
CA GLY A 66 -1.75 26.30 -28.13
C GLY A 66 -3.08 26.12 -28.86
N LYS A 67 -4.11 25.52 -28.24
CA LYS A 67 -5.44 25.37 -28.84
C LYS A 67 -6.34 26.56 -28.52
N LYS A 68 -7.27 26.87 -29.44
CA LYS A 68 -8.26 27.94 -29.22
C LYS A 68 -9.26 27.50 -28.12
N PRO A 69 -9.72 28.42 -27.26
CA PRO A 69 -10.72 28.10 -26.22
C PRO A 69 -12.02 27.49 -26.74
N THR A 70 -12.39 27.77 -27.99
CA THR A 70 -13.63 27.27 -28.61
C THR A 70 -13.54 25.82 -29.12
N VAL A 71 -12.37 25.18 -29.05
CA VAL A 71 -12.21 23.80 -29.53
C VAL A 71 -12.92 22.84 -28.58
N PRO A 72 -13.77 21.92 -29.07
CA PRO A 72 -14.39 20.89 -28.24
C PRO A 72 -13.37 19.91 -27.66
N ILE A 73 -13.54 19.54 -26.40
CA ILE A 73 -12.67 18.58 -25.70
C ILE A 73 -12.73 17.19 -26.35
N GLU A 74 -13.90 16.79 -26.85
CA GLU A 74 -14.08 15.52 -27.56
C GLU A 74 -13.06 15.31 -28.70
N ARG A 75 -12.62 16.40 -29.34
CA ARG A 75 -11.63 16.35 -30.44
C ARG A 75 -10.19 16.19 -29.96
N LEU A 76 -9.92 16.51 -28.70
CA LEU A 76 -8.57 16.53 -28.12
C LEU A 76 -8.34 15.40 -27.14
N MET A 77 -9.39 14.86 -26.52
CA MET A 77 -9.29 13.82 -25.49
C MET A 77 -8.59 12.57 -26.00
N GLN A 78 -7.86 11.90 -25.11
CA GLN A 78 -7.45 10.54 -25.35
C GLN A 78 -8.69 9.65 -25.23
N LYS A 79 -9.10 9.09 -26.37
CA LYS A 79 -10.15 8.09 -26.46
C LYS A 79 -9.67 6.76 -25.88
N ASP A 80 -10.61 5.94 -25.41
CA ASP A 80 -10.36 4.59 -24.89
C ASP A 80 -9.25 4.54 -23.81
N PRO A 81 -9.42 5.28 -22.70
CA PRO A 81 -8.46 5.26 -21.61
C PRO A 81 -8.38 3.86 -21.00
N GLN A 82 -7.18 3.47 -20.53
CA GLN A 82 -7.02 2.26 -19.72
C GLN A 82 -7.79 2.43 -18.41
N THR A 83 -8.78 1.57 -18.18
CA THR A 83 -9.64 1.60 -17.00
C THR A 83 -9.43 0.37 -16.13
N VAL A 84 -9.91 0.44 -14.90
CA VAL A 84 -9.92 -0.69 -13.98
C VAL A 84 -11.31 -0.89 -13.37
N LYS A 85 -11.56 -2.11 -12.91
CA LYS A 85 -12.78 -2.47 -12.21
C LYS A 85 -12.56 -2.44 -10.70
N PRO A 86 -13.58 -2.09 -9.89
CA PRO A 86 -13.45 -1.98 -8.45
C PRO A 86 -13.07 -3.32 -7.78
N TYR A 87 -13.44 -4.45 -8.37
CA TYR A 87 -13.14 -5.78 -7.82
C TYR A 87 -11.75 -6.32 -8.19
N LEU A 88 -10.97 -5.63 -9.03
CA LEU A 88 -9.60 -6.06 -9.34
C LEU A 88 -8.70 -5.91 -8.12
N SER A 89 -7.70 -6.79 -8.01
CA SER A 89 -6.70 -6.69 -6.95
C SER A 89 -5.80 -5.47 -7.16
N VAL A 90 -5.39 -4.84 -6.06
CA VAL A 90 -4.47 -3.70 -6.08
C VAL A 90 -3.13 -4.09 -6.73
N THR A 91 -2.66 -5.33 -6.51
CA THR A 91 -1.44 -5.86 -7.13
C THR A 91 -1.53 -5.90 -8.65
N ALA A 92 -2.64 -6.39 -9.21
CA ALA A 92 -2.82 -6.45 -10.66
C ALA A 92 -2.83 -5.05 -11.28
N VAL A 93 -3.55 -4.12 -10.64
CA VAL A 93 -3.57 -2.71 -11.07
C VAL A 93 -2.20 -2.05 -10.95
N GLY A 94 -1.43 -2.37 -9.90
CA GLY A 94 -0.06 -1.89 -9.74
C GLY A 94 0.85 -2.31 -10.88
N HIS A 95 0.80 -3.57 -11.30
CA HIS A 95 1.53 -4.05 -12.48
C HIS A 95 1.08 -3.33 -13.75
N THR A 96 -0.23 -3.23 -14.00
CA THR A 96 -0.75 -2.50 -15.16
C THR A 96 -0.29 -1.04 -15.19
N MET A 97 -0.27 -0.35 -14.05
CA MET A 97 0.22 1.02 -13.94
C MET A 97 1.73 1.14 -14.16
N GLN A 98 2.50 0.14 -13.76
CA GLN A 98 3.94 0.11 -13.96
C GLN A 98 4.28 -0.09 -15.44
N ASP A 99 3.71 -1.13 -16.05
CA ASP A 99 3.98 -1.53 -17.44
C ASP A 99 3.63 -0.42 -18.44
N ASN A 100 2.52 0.29 -18.17
CA ASN A 100 2.04 1.36 -19.05
C ASN A 100 2.50 2.76 -18.63
N GLY A 101 3.32 2.88 -17.58
CA GLY A 101 3.78 4.18 -17.07
C GLY A 101 2.65 5.10 -16.62
N LEU A 102 1.54 4.56 -16.12
CA LEU A 102 0.35 5.32 -15.74
C LEU A 102 0.48 5.83 -14.29
N THR A 103 0.06 7.07 -14.10
CA THR A 103 0.03 7.74 -12.78
C THR A 103 -1.37 7.68 -12.14
N ALA A 104 -2.41 7.51 -12.94
CA ALA A 104 -3.78 7.32 -12.50
C ALA A 104 -4.60 6.55 -13.54
N MET A 105 -5.64 5.86 -13.10
CA MET A 105 -6.58 5.11 -13.94
C MET A 105 -8.02 5.36 -13.48
N PRO A 106 -8.96 5.62 -14.41
CA PRO A 106 -10.38 5.68 -14.07
C PRO A 106 -10.91 4.32 -13.62
N VAL A 107 -11.73 4.32 -12.57
CA VAL A 107 -12.44 3.14 -12.08
C VAL A 107 -13.86 3.18 -12.62
N VAL A 108 -14.29 2.13 -13.31
CA VAL A 108 -15.61 2.05 -13.94
C VAL A 108 -16.39 0.82 -13.50
N ASP A 109 -17.71 0.92 -13.56
CA ASP A 109 -18.61 -0.24 -13.41
C ASP A 109 -18.71 -1.05 -14.72
N ASP A 110 -19.57 -2.06 -14.73
CA ASP A 110 -19.82 -2.92 -15.91
C ASP A 110 -20.57 -2.24 -17.05
N SER A 111 -21.22 -1.12 -16.76
CA SER A 111 -21.91 -0.27 -17.74
C SER A 111 -21.03 0.90 -18.22
N TRP A 112 -19.74 0.91 -17.88
CA TRP A 112 -18.78 1.98 -18.20
C TRP A 112 -19.07 3.32 -17.51
N ASN A 113 -19.88 3.34 -16.45
CA ASN A 113 -20.05 4.53 -15.64
C ASN A 113 -18.82 4.76 -14.78
N LEU A 114 -18.39 6.01 -14.70
CA LEU A 114 -17.25 6.39 -13.87
C LEU A 114 -17.63 6.32 -12.38
N LEU A 115 -16.91 5.49 -11.62
CA LEU A 115 -17.07 5.38 -10.17
C LEU A 115 -16.07 6.28 -9.42
N GLY A 116 -14.90 6.51 -10.01
CA GLY A 116 -13.84 7.28 -9.38
C GLY A 116 -12.50 7.14 -10.09
N ILE A 117 -11.41 7.43 -9.38
CA ILE A 117 -10.04 7.28 -9.89
C ILE A 117 -9.15 6.55 -8.89
N VAL A 118 -8.24 5.74 -9.38
CA VAL A 118 -7.16 5.16 -8.58
C VAL A 118 -5.82 5.73 -9.04
N THR A 119 -4.99 6.15 -8.10
CA THR A 119 -3.68 6.76 -8.38
C THR A 119 -2.55 5.78 -8.03
N ARG A 120 -1.41 5.91 -8.71
CA ARG A 120 -0.20 5.13 -8.43
C ARG A 120 0.22 5.27 -6.96
N ASN A 121 0.09 6.46 -6.37
CA ASN A 121 0.42 6.70 -4.97
C ASN A 121 -0.49 5.90 -4.03
N ALA A 122 -1.81 5.88 -4.29
CA ALA A 122 -2.75 5.09 -3.50
C ALA A 122 -2.48 3.58 -3.60
N VAL A 123 -2.12 3.09 -4.79
CA VAL A 123 -1.70 1.69 -4.99
C VAL A 123 -0.44 1.40 -4.18
N PHE A 124 0.58 2.25 -4.30
CA PHE A 124 1.86 2.06 -3.61
C PHE A 124 1.71 2.09 -2.09
N SER A 125 1.01 3.10 -1.54
CA SER A 125 0.79 3.21 -0.09
C SER A 125 0.01 2.04 0.48
N SER A 126 -0.90 1.47 -0.32
CA SER A 126 -1.70 0.32 0.09
C SER A 126 -0.88 -0.97 0.11
N LEU A 127 0.02 -1.16 -0.86
CA LEU A 127 0.92 -2.33 -0.89
C LEU A 127 2.00 -2.25 0.19
N THR A 128 2.54 -1.08 0.51
CA THR A 128 3.51 -0.91 1.59
C THR A 128 2.88 -1.11 2.98
N GLY A 129 1.62 -0.71 3.18
CA GLY A 129 0.86 -1.04 4.39
C GLY A 129 0.66 -2.55 4.59
N ILE A 130 0.47 -3.31 3.50
CA ILE A 130 0.43 -4.78 3.53
C ILE A 130 1.81 -5.37 3.89
N ALA A 131 2.90 -4.82 3.36
CA ALA A 131 4.25 -5.28 3.70
C ALA A 131 4.57 -5.05 5.19
N HIS A 132 4.23 -3.88 5.74
CA HIS A 132 4.42 -3.57 7.17
C HIS A 132 3.54 -4.42 8.10
N SER A 133 2.31 -4.71 7.71
CA SER A 133 1.43 -5.61 8.49
C SER A 133 1.88 -7.06 8.47
N ARG A 134 2.59 -7.51 7.42
CA ARG A 134 3.23 -8.83 7.39
C ARG A 134 4.46 -8.91 8.30
N GLU A 135 5.22 -7.83 8.48
CA GLU A 135 6.32 -7.79 9.48
C GLU A 135 5.80 -7.82 10.93
N LEU A 136 4.55 -7.42 11.17
CA LEU A 136 3.86 -7.60 12.46
C LEU A 136 3.42 -9.06 12.71
N SER A 137 3.65 -9.98 11.76
CA SER A 137 3.35 -11.42 11.89
C SER A 137 4.54 -12.26 12.36
N ASN A 138 5.63 -11.64 12.82
CA ASN A 138 6.67 -12.34 13.55
C ASN A 138 6.18 -12.66 14.97
N THR A 139 6.51 -13.84 15.48
CA THR A 139 6.16 -14.18 16.86
C THR A 139 6.91 -13.26 17.82
N ILE A 140 6.40 -13.09 19.05
CA ILE A 140 7.14 -12.39 20.11
C ILE A 140 8.53 -13.02 20.29
N ALA A 141 8.67 -14.34 20.10
CA ALA A 141 9.95 -15.05 20.10
C ALA A 141 10.90 -14.60 18.99
N ASP A 142 10.41 -14.46 17.75
CA ASP A 142 11.23 -13.98 16.64
C ASP A 142 11.70 -12.54 16.87
N GLN A 143 10.81 -11.68 17.38
CA GLN A 143 11.13 -10.28 17.67
C GLN A 143 12.18 -10.16 18.79
N VAL A 144 12.04 -10.95 19.86
CA VAL A 144 13.02 -10.99 20.96
C VAL A 144 14.36 -11.52 20.48
N SER A 145 14.36 -12.63 19.73
CA SER A 145 15.58 -13.24 19.21
C SER A 145 16.34 -12.29 18.27
N ALA A 146 15.64 -11.56 17.40
CA ALA A 146 16.27 -10.60 16.47
C ALA A 146 16.94 -9.42 17.19
N GLN A 147 16.42 -8.99 18.34
CA GLN A 147 16.95 -7.86 19.10
C GLN A 147 17.97 -8.27 20.18
N LEU A 148 18.22 -9.56 20.33
CA LEU A 148 19.17 -10.10 21.30
C LEU A 148 20.57 -10.20 20.68
N THR A 149 21.55 -9.53 21.27
CA THR A 149 22.95 -9.52 20.79
C THR A 149 23.90 -9.97 21.89
N ALA A 150 24.84 -10.87 21.56
CA ALA A 150 25.90 -11.25 22.49
C ALA A 150 26.86 -10.07 22.71
N ILE A 151 27.27 -9.87 23.95
CA ILE A 151 28.26 -8.86 24.33
C ILE A 151 29.47 -9.55 24.96
N THR A 152 30.64 -8.91 24.87
CA THR A 152 31.84 -9.40 25.53
C THR A 152 31.62 -9.40 27.05
N PRO A 153 31.65 -10.57 27.72
CA PRO A 153 31.44 -10.62 29.15
C PRO A 153 32.63 -10.02 29.89
N GLN A 154 32.35 -9.31 30.97
CA GLN A 154 33.38 -8.82 31.89
C GLN A 154 33.53 -9.80 33.07
N PRO A 155 34.76 -10.11 33.53
CA PRO A 155 34.95 -10.92 34.73
C PRO A 155 34.16 -10.35 35.92
N PRO A 156 33.49 -11.18 36.74
CA PRO A 156 33.54 -12.64 36.79
C PRO A 156 32.53 -13.37 35.88
N TYR A 157 31.80 -12.66 35.01
CA TYR A 157 30.80 -13.27 34.15
C TYR A 157 31.43 -14.00 32.96
N VAL A 158 30.82 -15.12 32.57
CA VAL A 158 31.30 -16.01 31.49
C VAL A 158 30.43 -15.95 30.23
N GLY A 159 29.41 -15.09 30.22
CA GLY A 159 28.52 -14.84 29.09
C GLY A 159 27.69 -13.58 29.34
N GLY A 160 27.27 -12.92 28.27
CA GLY A 160 26.48 -11.69 28.35
C GLY A 160 25.69 -11.43 27.08
N TYR A 161 24.47 -10.93 27.24
CA TYR A 161 23.61 -10.52 26.13
C TYR A 161 22.98 -9.15 26.44
N GLU A 162 22.79 -8.36 25.40
CA GLU A 162 22.03 -7.12 25.41
C GLU A 162 20.74 -7.33 24.61
N LEU A 163 19.60 -6.88 25.15
CA LEU A 163 18.33 -6.84 24.46
C LEU A 163 17.92 -5.39 24.21
N LYS A 164 17.80 -4.99 22.95
CA LYS A 164 17.28 -3.67 22.59
C LYS A 164 15.75 -3.72 22.51
N THR A 165 15.08 -3.04 23.43
CA THR A 165 13.62 -3.06 23.52
C THR A 165 12.96 -2.09 22.54
N VAL A 166 11.85 -2.51 21.94
CA VAL A 166 10.96 -1.67 21.11
C VAL A 166 9.58 -1.56 21.76
N PRO A 167 8.76 -0.54 21.45
CA PRO A 167 7.45 -0.35 22.09
C PRO A 167 6.49 -1.54 21.99
N ALA A 168 6.63 -2.41 20.98
CA ALA A 168 5.84 -3.65 20.88
C ALA A 168 6.16 -4.69 21.98
N MET A 169 7.26 -4.51 22.73
CA MET A 169 7.75 -5.44 23.74
C MET A 169 7.35 -5.04 25.18
N THR A 170 6.70 -3.89 25.34
CA THR A 170 6.30 -3.34 26.64
C THR A 170 4.84 -3.63 26.95
N ASN A 171 4.49 -3.60 28.23
CA ASN A 171 3.12 -3.68 28.71
C ASN A 171 2.45 -2.28 28.76
N SER A 172 1.20 -2.22 29.20
CA SER A 172 0.43 -0.98 29.33
C SER A 172 1.00 0.04 30.33
N LEU A 173 1.96 -0.37 31.17
CA LEU A 173 2.67 0.50 32.12
C LEU A 173 3.99 1.02 31.52
N GLY A 174 4.31 0.68 30.27
CA GLY A 174 5.54 1.07 29.59
C GLY A 174 6.78 0.30 30.05
N THR A 175 6.63 -0.73 30.88
CA THR A 175 7.72 -1.62 31.29
C THR A 175 7.75 -2.87 30.41
N MET A 176 8.86 -3.61 30.42
CA MET A 176 8.98 -4.82 29.59
C MET A 176 7.88 -5.83 29.95
N SER A 177 7.21 -6.40 28.95
CA SER A 177 6.17 -7.39 29.18
C SER A 177 6.77 -8.70 29.73
N PHE A 178 5.99 -9.42 30.54
CA PHE A 178 6.45 -10.67 31.15
C PHE A 178 6.81 -11.74 30.11
N GLY A 179 6.01 -11.85 29.04
CA GLY A 179 6.28 -12.80 27.95
C GLY A 179 7.60 -12.52 27.23
N VAL A 180 7.90 -11.23 27.00
CA VAL A 180 9.18 -10.81 26.44
C VAL A 180 10.34 -11.14 27.38
N LEU A 181 10.19 -10.91 28.69
CA LEU A 181 11.23 -11.24 29.66
C LEU A 181 11.54 -12.73 29.66
N ALA A 182 10.50 -13.58 29.74
CA ALA A 182 10.65 -15.02 29.75
C ALA A 182 11.36 -15.52 28.48
N GLU A 183 10.96 -14.97 27.33
CA GLU A 183 11.56 -15.30 26.05
C GLU A 183 13.00 -14.82 25.92
N ALA A 184 13.33 -13.64 26.46
CA ALA A 184 14.69 -13.13 26.46
C ALA A 184 15.62 -14.03 27.29
N ILE A 185 15.15 -14.48 28.46
CA ILE A 185 15.89 -15.43 29.30
C ILE A 185 16.09 -16.75 28.53
N ASN A 186 15.02 -17.29 27.94
CA ASN A 186 15.08 -18.52 27.16
C ASN A 186 16.08 -18.42 25.98
N GLY A 187 16.03 -17.32 25.23
CA GLY A 187 16.92 -17.03 24.11
C GLY A 187 18.39 -16.90 24.53
N CYS A 188 18.67 -16.17 25.63
CA CYS A 188 20.00 -16.07 26.21
C CYS A 188 20.55 -17.43 26.63
N THR A 189 19.76 -18.21 27.36
CA THR A 189 20.17 -19.54 27.85
C THR A 189 20.43 -20.49 26.70
N THR A 190 19.53 -20.53 25.71
CA THR A 190 19.65 -21.42 24.55
C THR A 190 20.90 -21.10 23.73
N ARG A 191 21.16 -19.81 23.44
CA ARG A 191 22.37 -19.40 22.70
C ARG A 191 23.64 -19.70 23.48
N TYR A 192 23.66 -19.42 24.78
CA TYR A 192 24.84 -19.69 25.62
C TYR A 192 25.19 -21.18 25.68
N LEU A 193 24.18 -22.05 25.86
CA LEU A 193 24.38 -23.50 25.86
C LEU A 193 24.84 -24.03 24.50
N HIS A 194 24.30 -23.46 23.42
CA HIS A 194 24.72 -23.80 22.07
C HIS A 194 26.19 -23.42 21.81
N ASP A 195 26.59 -22.22 22.18
CA ASP A 195 27.96 -21.70 21.98
C ASP A 195 28.99 -22.42 22.86
N THR A 196 28.59 -22.95 24.01
CA THR A 196 29.43 -23.76 24.91
C THR A 196 29.44 -25.27 24.57
N GLY A 197 28.81 -25.67 23.46
CA GLY A 197 28.88 -27.04 22.92
C GLY A 197 27.91 -28.04 23.54
N ARG A 198 26.95 -27.61 24.36
CA ARG A 198 25.94 -28.49 24.98
C ARG A 198 24.66 -28.52 24.15
N ARG A 199 24.74 -29.13 22.96
CA ARG A 199 23.67 -29.15 21.95
C ARG A 199 22.43 -30.01 22.31
N ASN A 200 22.48 -30.83 23.36
CA ASN A 200 21.43 -31.82 23.69
C ASN A 200 20.70 -31.55 25.01
N VAL A 201 20.67 -30.30 25.49
CA VAL A 201 19.95 -29.94 26.70
C VAL A 201 18.91 -28.88 26.33
N LEU A 202 17.76 -29.35 25.84
CA LEU A 202 16.41 -28.77 25.90
C LEU A 202 15.51 -29.49 24.88
#